data_AF-C8XAV8-F1
#
_entry.id   AF-C8XAV8-F1
#
_cell.length_a   1.000
_cell.length_b   1.000
_cell.length_c   1.000
_cell.angle_alpha   90.00
_cell.angle_beta   90.00
_cell.angle_gamma   90.00
#
_symmetry.space_group_name_H-M   'P 1'
#
loop_
_entity.id
_entity.type
_entity.pdbx_description
1 polymer ?
#
loop_
_entity_poly.entity_id
_entity_poly.type
_entity_poly.pdbx_seq_one_letter_code
_entity_poly.pdbx_strand_id
1 'polypeptide(L)'
;MNWLFGRPEERRPSDPIVQPPTPEEDSPAALAALRFQANRFVNASAGQLPGAAVVAARRITDVIDTVLFTTRDRDLDIHARVSINGILRDYLPTTLKTYLALDPAVRDRPRPNGLTPTAALTEQLDFLLSSASEVLAAVQHDDANALVAQGNFLRTKFGQSELDL
;
A
#
# COMPACT_ATOMS: atom_id res chain seq x y z
N MET A 1 76.36 1.59 -6.80
CA MET A 1 75.28 0.65 -7.15
C MET A 1 74.57 0.23 -5.87
N ASN A 2 73.26 0.20 -5.66
CA ASN A 2 72.08 0.58 -6.44
C ASN A 2 70.85 0.37 -5.49
N TRP A 3 70.11 1.45 -5.17
CA TRP A 3 68.66 1.52 -4.85
C TRP A 3 68.12 0.87 -3.54
N LEU A 4 67.61 1.63 -2.57
CA LEU A 4 66.39 2.48 -2.47
C LEU A 4 65.13 1.71 -2.02
N PHE A 5 64.85 1.88 -0.73
CA PHE A 5 63.54 1.99 -0.05
C PHE A 5 62.30 1.41 -0.77
N GLY A 6 61.78 0.31 -0.21
CA GLY A 6 60.38 -0.08 -0.45
C GLY A 6 59.45 1.02 0.04
N ARG A 7 58.64 1.56 -0.88
CA ARG A 7 57.54 2.48 -0.55
C ARG A 7 56.52 1.73 0.33
N PRO A 8 55.99 2.35 1.40
CA PRO A 8 54.79 1.83 2.03
C PRO A 8 53.63 1.96 1.03
N GLU A 9 52.93 0.85 0.79
CA GLU A 9 51.70 0.80 0.00
C GLU A 9 50.71 1.84 0.57
N GLU A 10 50.54 2.93 -0.15
CA GLU A 10 49.59 3.98 0.18
C GLU A 10 48.20 3.35 0.12
N ARG A 11 47.60 3.08 1.28
CA ARG A 11 46.23 2.58 1.39
C ARG A 11 45.33 3.59 0.66
N ARG A 12 44.93 3.24 -0.56
CA ARG A 12 43.91 4.00 -1.30
C ARG A 12 42.71 4.15 -0.37
N PRO A 13 42.16 5.37 -0.19
CA PRO A 13 40.91 5.51 0.52
C PRO A 13 39.89 4.57 -0.15
N SER A 14 39.29 3.69 0.65
CA SER A 14 38.23 2.82 0.21
C SER A 14 37.17 3.69 -0.44
N ASP A 15 36.86 3.46 -1.72
CA ASP A 15 35.70 4.07 -2.36
C ASP A 15 34.50 3.87 -1.43
N PRO A 16 33.68 4.89 -1.17
CA PRO A 16 32.50 4.72 -0.34
C PRO A 16 31.69 3.59 -0.96
N ILE A 17 31.52 2.51 -0.19
CA ILE A 17 30.58 1.46 -0.52
C ILE A 17 29.23 2.18 -0.61
N VAL A 18 28.76 2.41 -1.83
CA VAL A 18 27.37 2.81 -2.08
C VAL A 18 26.55 1.64 -1.56
N GLN A 19 26.13 1.73 -0.29
CA GLN A 19 25.15 0.82 0.24
C GLN A 19 23.94 0.92 -0.70
N PRO A 20 23.45 -0.21 -1.24
CA PRO A 20 22.22 -0.17 -2.00
C PRO A 20 21.17 0.55 -1.15
N PRO A 21 20.35 1.44 -1.74
CA PRO A 21 19.34 2.17 -0.98
C PRO A 21 18.52 1.14 -0.19
N THR A 22 18.40 1.35 1.11
CA THR A 22 17.43 0.61 1.91
C THR A 22 16.08 0.73 1.21
N PRO A 23 15.39 -0.38 0.91
CA PRO A 23 14.08 -0.30 0.26
C PRO A 23 13.20 0.63 1.08
N GLU A 24 12.64 1.66 0.45
CA GLU A 24 11.64 2.49 1.11
C GLU A 24 10.54 1.58 1.64
N GLU A 25 10.22 1.72 2.94
CA GLU A 25 9.27 0.84 3.64
C GLU A 25 7.89 0.80 2.95
N ASP A 26 7.60 1.83 2.16
CA ASP A 26 6.33 2.05 1.48
C ASP A 26 6.47 2.02 -0.06
N SER A 27 7.58 1.47 -0.58
CA SER A 27 7.77 1.25 -2.02
C SER A 27 6.67 0.36 -2.61
N PRO A 28 6.31 0.46 -3.90
CA PRO A 28 5.28 -0.38 -4.51
C PRO A 28 5.49 -1.88 -4.29
N ALA A 29 6.74 -2.35 -4.36
CA ALA A 29 7.10 -3.73 -4.07
C ALA A 29 6.88 -4.12 -2.59
N ALA A 30 7.23 -3.22 -1.65
CA ALA A 30 6.97 -3.43 -0.23
C ALA A 30 5.47 -3.46 0.08
N LEU A 31 4.68 -2.56 -0.52
CA LEU A 31 3.21 -2.55 -0.40
C LEU A 31 2.58 -3.83 -0.96
N ALA A 32 3.04 -4.32 -2.11
CA ALA A 32 2.59 -5.59 -2.68
C ALA A 32 2.91 -6.78 -1.75
N ALA A 33 4.10 -6.79 -1.15
CA ALA A 33 4.49 -7.81 -0.18
C ALA A 33 3.63 -7.74 1.10
N LEU A 34 3.36 -6.54 1.63
CA LEU A 34 2.47 -6.34 2.77
C LEU A 34 1.03 -6.77 2.45
N ARG A 35 0.52 -6.46 1.26
CA ARG A 35 -0.80 -6.91 0.80
C ARG A 35 -0.89 -8.42 0.74
N PHE A 36 0.15 -9.08 0.21
CA PHE A 36 0.23 -10.54 0.21
C PHE A 36 0.25 -11.13 1.63
N GLN A 37 1.00 -10.54 2.55
CA GLN A 37 1.04 -10.94 3.96
C GLN A 37 -0.33 -10.78 4.63
N ALA A 38 -1.01 -9.65 4.41
CA ALA A 38 -2.35 -9.41 4.93
C ALA A 38 -3.35 -10.45 4.41
N ASN A 39 -3.35 -10.75 3.10
CA ASN A 39 -4.24 -11.76 2.52
C ASN A 39 -3.96 -13.17 3.09
N ARG A 40 -2.68 -13.53 3.23
CA ARG A 40 -2.26 -14.79 3.90
C ARG A 40 -2.77 -14.86 5.33
N PHE A 41 -2.65 -13.78 6.10
CA PHE A 41 -3.15 -13.72 7.47
C PHE A 41 -4.66 -13.90 7.54
N VAL A 42 -5.43 -13.18 6.71
CA VAL A 42 -6.90 -13.33 6.61
C VAL A 42 -7.27 -14.79 6.30
N ASN A 43 -6.60 -15.42 5.34
CA ASN A 43 -6.87 -16.81 4.96
C ASN A 43 -6.55 -17.81 6.08
N ALA A 44 -5.44 -17.62 6.78
CA ALA A 44 -5.04 -18.47 7.91
C ALA A 44 -6.02 -18.34 9.09
N SER A 45 -6.60 -17.16 9.30
CA SER A 45 -7.55 -16.89 10.39
C SER A 45 -9.01 -17.13 10.03
N ALA A 46 -9.33 -17.46 8.77
CA ALA A 46 -10.70 -17.49 8.27
C ALA A 46 -11.65 -18.39 9.08
N GLY A 47 -11.16 -19.52 9.62
CA GLY A 47 -11.96 -20.43 10.44
C GLY A 47 -12.34 -19.89 11.84
N GLN A 48 -11.72 -18.81 12.29
CA GLN A 48 -11.95 -18.19 13.61
C GLN A 48 -12.62 -16.82 13.51
N LEU A 49 -12.84 -16.31 12.30
CA LEU A 49 -13.46 -15.03 12.02
C LEU A 49 -14.91 -15.24 11.57
N PRO A 50 -15.83 -14.30 11.84
CA PRO A 50 -17.15 -14.27 11.23
C PRO A 50 -17.03 -14.27 9.70
N GLY A 51 -17.90 -14.99 9.00
CA GLY A 51 -17.83 -15.10 7.54
C GLY A 51 -17.87 -13.74 6.83
N ALA A 52 -18.73 -12.82 7.29
CA ALA A 52 -18.80 -11.46 6.77
C ALA A 52 -17.47 -10.68 6.95
N ALA A 53 -16.78 -10.88 8.07
CA ALA A 53 -15.50 -10.23 8.33
C ALA A 53 -14.39 -10.75 7.39
N VAL A 54 -14.37 -12.05 7.08
CA VAL A 54 -13.44 -12.62 6.09
C VAL A 54 -13.67 -12.00 4.71
N VAL A 55 -14.94 -11.88 4.30
CA VAL A 55 -15.31 -11.27 3.02
C VAL A 55 -14.88 -9.80 2.97
N ALA A 56 -15.19 -9.01 3.99
CA ALA A 56 -14.81 -7.61 4.06
C ALA A 56 -13.29 -7.42 4.05
N ALA A 57 -12.55 -8.20 4.85
CA ALA A 57 -11.09 -8.14 4.89
C ALA A 57 -10.43 -8.51 3.54
N ARG A 58 -10.94 -9.53 2.85
CA ARG A 58 -10.46 -9.86 1.49
C ARG A 58 -10.75 -8.74 0.50
N ARG A 59 -11.97 -8.19 0.54
CA ARG A 59 -12.36 -7.07 -0.32
C ARG A 59 -11.45 -5.86 -0.14
N ILE A 60 -11.05 -5.53 1.10
CA ILE A 60 -10.03 -4.49 1.36
C ILE A 60 -8.73 -4.84 0.61
N THR A 61 -8.22 -6.07 0.77
CA THR A 61 -6.97 -6.47 0.09
C THR A 61 -7.08 -6.48 -1.43
N ASP A 62 -8.27 -6.70 -2.00
CA ASP A 62 -8.50 -6.70 -3.45
C ASP A 62 -8.63 -5.29 -4.02
N VAL A 63 -9.26 -4.37 -3.29
CA VAL A 63 -9.26 -2.94 -3.64
C VAL A 63 -7.83 -2.40 -3.65
N ILE A 64 -7.04 -2.71 -2.63
CA ILE A 64 -5.63 -2.32 -2.56
C ILE A 64 -4.82 -2.93 -3.71
N ASP A 65 -5.05 -4.20 -4.06
CA ASP A 65 -4.43 -4.84 -5.23
C ASP A 65 -4.75 -4.08 -6.52
N THR A 66 -6.00 -3.64 -6.67
CA THR A 66 -6.45 -2.83 -7.79
C THR A 66 -5.72 -1.48 -7.85
N VAL A 67 -5.53 -0.81 -6.70
CA VAL A 67 -4.75 0.43 -6.64
C VAL A 67 -3.31 0.19 -7.11
N LEU A 68 -2.63 -0.80 -6.53
CA LEU A 68 -1.24 -1.12 -6.86
C LEU A 68 -1.07 -1.51 -8.33
N PHE A 69 -2.05 -2.23 -8.89
CA PHE A 69 -2.05 -2.57 -10.31
C PHE A 69 -2.25 -1.33 -11.20
N THR A 70 -3.19 -0.45 -10.85
CA THR A 70 -3.49 0.78 -11.60
C THR A 70 -2.29 1.71 -11.65
N THR A 71 -1.51 1.78 -10.56
CA THR A 71 -0.33 2.63 -10.46
C THR A 71 0.99 1.90 -10.72
N ARG A 72 0.99 0.69 -11.30
CA ARG A 72 2.23 -0.11 -11.43
C ARG A 72 3.36 0.58 -12.22
N ASP A 73 2.99 1.47 -13.15
CA ASP A 73 3.90 2.14 -14.10
C ASP A 73 4.24 3.58 -13.66
N ARG A 74 3.84 4.00 -12.45
CA ARG A 74 4.12 5.32 -11.88
C ARG A 74 4.15 5.29 -10.35
N ASP A 75 4.61 6.37 -9.73
CA ASP A 75 4.55 6.46 -8.28
C ASP A 75 3.13 6.77 -7.80
N LEU A 76 2.76 6.13 -6.68
CA LEU A 76 1.60 6.55 -5.89
C LEU A 76 1.86 7.91 -5.27
N ASP A 77 0.84 8.76 -5.27
CA ASP A 77 0.83 9.96 -4.44
C ASP A 77 1.11 9.61 -2.97
N ILE A 78 1.72 10.55 -2.24
CA ILE A 78 2.14 10.37 -0.85
C ILE A 78 0.95 9.99 0.04
N HIS A 79 -0.22 10.61 -0.14
CA HIS A 79 -1.39 10.29 0.66
C HIS A 79 -1.88 8.87 0.40
N ALA A 80 -1.99 8.47 -0.87
CA ALA A 80 -2.38 7.12 -1.25
C ALA A 80 -1.41 6.07 -0.67
N ARG A 81 -0.11 6.34 -0.74
CA ARG A 81 0.95 5.47 -0.25
C ARG A 81 0.89 5.28 1.27
N VAL A 82 0.81 6.38 2.02
CA VAL A 82 0.72 6.37 3.49
C VAL A 82 -0.55 5.66 3.95
N SER A 83 -1.69 5.94 3.32
CA SER A 83 -2.97 5.30 3.65
C SER A 83 -2.92 3.77 3.42
N ILE A 84 -2.42 3.33 2.26
CA ILE A 84 -2.29 1.89 1.97
C ILE A 84 -1.31 1.22 2.92
N ASN A 85 -0.16 1.85 3.20
CA ASN A 85 0.80 1.32 4.16
C ASN A 85 0.17 1.13 5.54
N GLY A 86 -0.50 2.16 6.06
CA GLY A 86 -1.17 2.12 7.36
C GLY A 86 -2.22 1.01 7.45
N ILE A 87 -3.06 0.86 6.42
CA ILE A 87 -4.07 -0.20 6.36
C ILE A 87 -3.42 -1.59 6.41
N LEU A 88 -2.39 -1.81 5.59
CA LEU A 88 -1.77 -3.13 5.44
C LEU A 88 -0.86 -3.51 6.60
N ARG A 89 -0.12 -2.55 7.14
CA ARG A 89 0.92 -2.77 8.16
C ARG A 89 0.33 -2.79 9.57
N ASP A 90 -0.66 -1.95 9.83
CA ASP A 90 -1.19 -1.74 11.18
C ASP A 90 -2.69 -2.01 11.27
N TYR A 91 -3.53 -1.24 10.58
CA TYR A 91 -4.95 -1.15 10.93
C TYR A 91 -5.70 -2.47 10.72
N LEU A 92 -5.61 -3.07 9.52
CA LEU A 92 -6.29 -4.34 9.24
C LEU A 92 -5.73 -5.48 10.12
N PRO A 93 -4.40 -5.70 10.21
CA PRO A 93 -3.85 -6.72 11.11
C PRO A 93 -4.26 -6.52 12.58
N THR A 94 -4.19 -5.30 13.09
CA THR A 94 -4.50 -4.99 14.50
C THR A 94 -5.99 -5.20 14.79
N THR A 95 -6.89 -4.75 13.92
CA THR A 95 -8.35 -5.00 14.06
C THR A 95 -8.65 -6.49 14.15
N LEU A 96 -8.13 -7.28 13.23
CA LEU A 96 -8.36 -8.73 13.19
C LEU A 96 -7.73 -9.45 14.40
N LYS A 97 -6.48 -9.11 14.76
CA LYS A 97 -5.80 -9.69 15.94
C LYS A 97 -6.54 -9.39 17.23
N THR A 98 -7.02 -8.16 17.38
CA THR A 98 -7.80 -7.73 18.56
C THR A 98 -9.07 -8.57 18.71
N TYR A 99 -9.80 -8.81 17.62
CA TYR A 99 -10.99 -9.65 17.65
C TYR A 99 -10.65 -11.13 17.95
N LEU A 100 -9.60 -11.66 17.31
CA LEU A 100 -9.18 -13.05 17.51
C LEU A 100 -8.71 -13.33 18.94
N ALA A 101 -8.16 -12.33 19.63
CA ALA A 101 -7.75 -12.42 21.03
C ALA A 101 -8.93 -12.50 22.02
N LEU A 102 -10.17 -12.23 21.58
CA LEU A 102 -11.35 -12.34 22.42
C LEU A 102 -11.73 -13.81 22.67
N ASP A 103 -12.11 -14.10 23.91
CA ASP A 103 -12.80 -15.35 24.26
C ASP A 103 -14.05 -15.50 23.37
N PRO A 104 -14.23 -16.63 22.66
CA PRO A 104 -15.41 -16.87 21.84
C PRO A 104 -16.74 -16.62 22.55
N ALA A 105 -16.81 -16.86 23.87
CA ALA A 105 -18.02 -16.68 24.65
C ALA A 105 -18.48 -15.21 24.79
N VAL A 106 -17.61 -14.22 24.49
CA VAL A 106 -17.94 -12.80 24.63
C VAL A 106 -18.14 -12.07 23.30
N ARG A 107 -17.85 -12.70 22.15
CA ARG A 107 -17.84 -12.06 20.83
C ARG A 107 -19.21 -11.51 20.40
N ASP A 108 -20.28 -12.18 20.83
CA ASP A 108 -21.67 -11.80 20.53
C ASP A 108 -22.43 -11.30 21.77
N ARG A 109 -21.73 -10.97 22.85
CA ARG A 109 -22.31 -10.35 24.04
C ARG A 109 -22.22 -8.82 23.93
N PRO A 110 -23.34 -8.09 24.10
CA PRO A 110 -23.31 -6.63 24.10
C PRO A 110 -22.36 -6.09 25.16
N ARG A 111 -21.61 -5.04 24.80
CA ARG A 111 -20.78 -4.25 25.71
C ARG A 111 -21.57 -3.05 26.24
N PRO A 112 -21.04 -2.26 27.20
CA PRO A 112 -21.77 -1.11 27.75
C PRO A 112 -22.23 -0.06 26.73
N ASN A 113 -21.59 -0.01 25.55
CA ASN A 113 -21.99 0.85 24.43
C ASN A 113 -23.11 0.25 23.55
N GLY A 114 -23.67 -0.91 23.91
CA GLY A 114 -24.74 -1.60 23.19
C GLY A 114 -24.27 -2.45 22.00
N LEU A 115 -23.01 -2.35 21.57
CA LEU A 115 -22.47 -3.12 20.45
C LEU A 115 -21.85 -4.44 20.93
N THR A 116 -21.99 -5.49 20.11
CA THR A 116 -21.19 -6.71 20.28
C THR A 116 -19.81 -6.51 19.65
N PRO A 117 -18.75 -7.19 20.13
CA PRO A 117 -17.47 -7.19 19.45
C PRO A 117 -17.53 -7.60 17.97
N THR A 118 -18.42 -8.53 17.59
CA THR A 118 -18.66 -8.90 16.19
C THR A 118 -19.23 -7.74 15.36
N ALA A 119 -20.17 -6.97 15.93
CA ALA A 119 -20.70 -5.78 15.26
C ALA A 119 -19.62 -4.70 15.11
N ALA A 120 -18.84 -4.45 16.17
CA ALA A 120 -17.75 -3.49 16.14
C ALA A 120 -16.65 -3.88 15.13
N LEU A 121 -16.32 -5.17 15.01
CA LEU A 121 -15.39 -5.66 13.99
C LEU A 121 -15.91 -5.33 12.58
N THR A 122 -17.19 -5.57 12.33
CA THR A 122 -17.81 -5.33 11.02
C THR A 122 -17.72 -3.85 10.65
N GLU A 123 -18.10 -2.97 11.58
CA GLU A 123 -18.04 -1.52 11.40
C GLU A 123 -16.61 -1.03 11.10
N GLN A 124 -15.62 -1.54 11.84
CA GLN A 124 -14.21 -1.21 11.60
C GLN A 124 -13.72 -1.65 10.22
N LEU A 125 -14.09 -2.85 9.77
CA LEU A 125 -13.73 -3.34 8.43
C LEU A 125 -14.43 -2.52 7.33
N ASP A 126 -15.66 -2.07 7.55
CA ASP A 126 -16.36 -1.20 6.61
C ASP A 126 -15.67 0.17 6.48
N PHE A 127 -15.20 0.75 7.59
CA PHE A 127 -14.39 1.97 7.54
C PHE A 127 -13.08 1.79 6.75
N LEU A 128 -12.36 0.69 6.99
CA LEU A 128 -11.13 0.39 6.25
C LEU A 128 -11.41 0.17 4.75
N LEU A 129 -12.53 -0.47 4.41
CA LEU A 129 -12.95 -0.67 3.03
C LEU A 129 -13.31 0.66 2.36
N SER A 130 -14.03 1.56 3.04
CA SER A 130 -14.33 2.90 2.53
C SER A 130 -13.04 3.66 2.24
N SER A 131 -12.11 3.68 3.20
CA SER A 131 -10.83 4.37 3.04
C SER A 131 -10.01 3.83 1.86
N ALA A 132 -9.90 2.51 1.70
CA ALA A 132 -9.22 1.92 0.55
C ALA A 132 -9.92 2.26 -0.78
N SER A 133 -11.25 2.31 -0.79
CA SER A 133 -12.05 2.64 -1.98
C SER A 133 -11.91 4.11 -2.37
N GLU A 134 -11.81 5.02 -1.39
CA GLU A 134 -11.53 6.45 -1.62
C GLU A 134 -10.16 6.66 -2.26
N VAL A 135 -9.14 5.93 -1.81
CA VAL A 135 -7.81 5.94 -2.44
C VAL A 135 -7.90 5.48 -3.90
N LEU A 136 -8.62 4.39 -4.18
CA LEU A 136 -8.81 3.92 -5.56
C LEU A 136 -9.53 4.97 -6.43
N ALA A 137 -10.58 5.59 -5.90
CA ALA A 137 -11.32 6.63 -6.62
C ALA A 137 -10.42 7.84 -6.93
N ALA A 138 -9.56 8.25 -6.00
CA ALA A 138 -8.60 9.34 -6.21
C ALA A 138 -7.60 8.99 -7.33
N VAL A 139 -7.00 7.79 -7.29
CA VAL A 139 -6.07 7.32 -8.34
C VAL A 139 -6.73 7.32 -9.72
N GLN A 140 -7.95 6.80 -9.81
CA GLN A 140 -8.69 6.76 -11.09
C GLN A 140 -9.07 8.17 -11.59
N HIS A 141 -9.37 9.08 -10.67
CA HIS A 141 -9.64 10.48 -11.01
C HIS A 141 -8.41 11.17 -11.59
N ASP A 142 -7.24 10.98 -10.97
CA ASP A 142 -5.97 11.52 -11.45
C ASP A 142 -5.61 10.99 -12.84
N ASP A 143 -5.85 9.70 -13.11
CA ASP A 143 -5.69 9.10 -14.43
C ASP A 143 -6.55 9.76 -15.50
N ALA A 144 -7.83 9.97 -15.19
CA ALA A 144 -8.75 10.63 -16.11
C ALA A 144 -8.29 12.07 -16.41
N ASN A 145 -7.85 12.80 -15.38
CA ASN A 145 -7.35 14.17 -15.53
C ASN A 145 -6.07 14.22 -16.39
N ALA A 146 -5.14 13.28 -16.20
CA ALA A 146 -3.92 13.17 -16.99
C ALA A 146 -4.22 12.92 -18.48
N LEU A 147 -5.18 12.04 -18.79
CA LEU A 147 -5.61 11.77 -20.16
C LEU A 147 -6.21 13.02 -20.83
N VAL A 148 -7.06 13.76 -20.11
CA VAL A 148 -7.66 15.01 -20.61
C VAL A 148 -6.57 16.07 -20.89
N ALA A 149 -5.62 16.23 -19.96
CA ALA A 149 -4.51 17.15 -20.12
C ALA A 149 -3.65 16.81 -21.35
N GLN A 150 -3.34 15.53 -21.54
CA GLN A 150 -2.60 15.05 -22.71
C GLN A 150 -3.34 15.35 -24.02
N GLY A 151 -4.67 15.12 -24.07
CA GLY A 151 -5.49 15.44 -25.23
C GLY A 151 -5.47 16.94 -25.58
N ASN A 152 -5.52 17.81 -24.56
CA ASN A 152 -5.42 19.25 -24.75
C ASN A 152 -4.04 19.66 -25.29
N PHE A 153 -2.96 19.10 -24.72
CA PHE A 153 -1.60 19.34 -25.21
C PHE A 153 -1.44 18.94 -26.69
N LEU A 154 -1.93 17.76 -27.07
CA LEU A 154 -1.87 17.28 -28.46
C LEU A 154 -2.63 18.21 -29.41
N ARG A 155 -3.83 18.65 -29.01
CA ARG A 155 -4.64 19.59 -29.81
C ARG A 155 -3.92 20.92 -30.01
N THR A 156 -3.30 21.47 -28.98
CA THR A 156 -2.52 22.71 -29.10
C THR A 156 -1.32 22.51 -30.03
N LYS A 157 -0.58 21.40 -29.87
CA LYS A 157 0.66 21.16 -30.62
C LYS A 157 0.45 20.89 -32.11
N PHE A 158 -0.63 20.19 -32.47
CA PHE A 158 -0.86 19.75 -33.86
C PHE A 158 -2.06 20.44 -34.53
N GLY A 159 -3.04 20.93 -33.76
CA GLY A 159 -4.23 21.58 -34.31
C GLY A 159 -3.97 22.98 -34.90
N GLN A 160 -2.87 23.63 -34.51
CA GLN A 160 -2.42 24.89 -35.13
C GLN A 160 -1.66 24.64 -36.45
N SER A 161 -1.11 23.43 -36.67
CA SER A 161 -0.34 23.11 -37.87
C SER A 161 -1.20 22.86 -39.13
N GLU A 162 -2.51 22.63 -39.01
CA GLU A 162 -3.41 22.47 -40.17
C GLU A 162 -4.10 23.79 -40.61
N LEU A 163 -4.06 24.85 -39.80
CA LEU A 163 -4.66 26.15 -40.13
C LEU A 163 -3.68 27.15 -40.78
N ASP A 164 -2.41 26.75 -40.95
CA ASP A 164 -1.33 27.56 -41.54
C ASP A 164 -0.83 27.00 -42.91
N LEU A 165 -1.60 26.13 -43.58
CA LEU A 165 -1.33 25.59 -44.93
C LEU A 165 -2.42 25.99 -45.92
#